data_AF-A0A2G5XC04-F1
#
_entry.id   AF-A0A2G5XC04-F1
#
_cell.length_a   1.000
_cell.length_b   1.000
_cell.length_c   1.000
_cell.angle_alpha   90.00
_cell.angle_beta   90.00
_cell.angle_gamma   90.00
#
_symmetry.space_group_name_H-M   'P 1'
#
loop_
_entity.id
_entity.type
_entity.pdbx_description
1 polymer ?
#
loop_
_entity_poly.entity_id
_entity_poly.type
_entity_poly.pdbx_seq_one_letter_code
_entity_poly.pdbx_strand_id
1 'polypeptide(L)'
;MKKNHLRRNISNIFVFFFFVLIAFLCMRFELLNEERFLRSDHLDILTINSIFAGFLFTSLGIMVSFSDKKAIANKDKNGYMDKYYNSIYVGLLFLIISILFAVIGFAFPQADNLSWYLTLEQLTLIGGIIYFIKSCWSILKIIQSIRSSL
;
A
#
# COMPACT_ATOMS: atom_id res chain seq x y z
N MET A 1 -3.05 -30.49 -6.26
CA MET A 1 -4.21 -29.56 -6.18
C MET A 1 -3.80 -28.21 -6.74
N LYS A 2 -4.43 -27.72 -7.84
CA LYS A 2 -4.21 -26.35 -8.34
C LYS A 2 -4.59 -25.37 -7.22
N LYS A 3 -3.59 -24.67 -6.65
CA LYS A 3 -3.80 -23.66 -5.62
C LYS A 3 -4.59 -22.51 -6.26
N ASN A 4 -5.83 -22.32 -5.83
CA ASN A 4 -6.71 -21.30 -6.39
C ASN A 4 -6.36 -19.94 -5.76
N HIS A 5 -5.25 -19.33 -6.21
CA HIS A 5 -4.68 -18.10 -5.64
C HIS A 5 -5.66 -16.91 -5.67
N LEU A 6 -6.50 -16.82 -6.72
CA LEU A 6 -7.51 -15.76 -6.89
C LEU A 6 -8.57 -15.73 -5.77
N ARG A 7 -9.15 -16.89 -5.42
CA ARG A 7 -10.21 -16.96 -4.39
C ARG A 7 -9.70 -16.55 -3.00
N ARG A 8 -8.41 -16.71 -2.74
CA ARG A 8 -7.77 -16.41 -1.44
C ARG A 8 -7.41 -14.93 -1.28
N ASN A 9 -7.24 -14.23 -2.39
CA ASN A 9 -6.91 -12.80 -2.43
C ASN A 9 -8.10 -11.88 -2.68
N ILE A 10 -9.33 -12.40 -2.58
CA ILE A 10 -10.56 -11.66 -2.88
C ILE A 10 -10.66 -10.34 -2.09
N SER A 11 -10.15 -10.30 -0.86
CA SER A 11 -10.17 -9.10 -0.03
C SER A 11 -9.23 -8.02 -0.55
N ASN A 12 -8.11 -8.38 -1.18
CA ASN A 12 -7.19 -7.42 -1.82
C ASN A 12 -7.74 -6.97 -3.17
N ILE A 13 -8.43 -7.85 -3.89
CA ILE A 13 -9.13 -7.51 -5.15
C ILE A 13 -10.25 -6.51 -4.88
N PHE A 14 -11.05 -6.72 -3.82
CA PHE A 14 -12.10 -5.77 -3.43
C PHE A 14 -11.53 -4.39 -3.10
N VAL A 15 -10.40 -4.34 -2.37
CA VAL A 15 -9.73 -3.06 -2.06
C VAL A 15 -9.12 -2.42 -3.30
N PHE A 16 -8.63 -3.22 -4.24
CA PHE A 16 -8.19 -2.71 -5.53
C PHE A 16 -9.35 -2.05 -6.29
N PHE A 17 -10.52 -2.69 -6.38
CA PHE A 17 -11.70 -2.07 -6.98
C PHE A 17 -12.15 -0.81 -6.25
N PHE A 18 -12.09 -0.81 -4.91
CA PHE A 18 -12.37 0.37 -4.11
C PHE A 18 -11.38 1.52 -4.39
N PHE A 19 -10.09 1.21 -4.52
CA PHE A 19 -9.06 2.17 -4.93
C PHE A 19 -9.33 2.71 -6.33
N VAL A 20 -9.65 1.86 -7.31
CA VAL A 20 -9.99 2.27 -8.68
C VAL A 20 -11.22 3.19 -8.68
N LEU A 21 -12.23 2.89 -7.87
CA LEU A 21 -13.40 3.76 -7.70
C LEU A 21 -13.02 5.12 -7.14
N ILE A 22 -12.20 5.17 -6.08
CA ILE A 22 -11.70 6.43 -5.51
C ILE A 22 -10.91 7.20 -6.57
N ALA A 23 -9.99 6.54 -7.27
CA ALA A 23 -9.19 7.17 -8.31
C ALA A 23 -10.07 7.76 -9.42
N PHE A 24 -11.10 7.04 -9.85
CA PHE A 24 -12.06 7.51 -10.84
C PHE A 24 -12.83 8.75 -10.36
N LEU A 25 -13.30 8.74 -9.11
CA LEU A 25 -14.00 9.90 -8.52
C LEU A 25 -13.06 11.10 -8.40
N CYS A 26 -11.84 10.89 -7.93
CA CYS A 26 -10.82 11.93 -7.82
C CYS A 26 -10.52 12.59 -9.17
N MET A 27 -10.39 11.80 -10.24
CA MET A 27 -10.22 12.34 -11.60
C MET A 27 -11.48 13.05 -12.10
N ARG A 28 -12.69 12.50 -11.85
CA ARG A 28 -13.95 13.06 -12.36
C ARG A 28 -14.31 14.42 -11.75
N PHE A 29 -13.94 14.62 -10.50
CA PHE A 29 -14.19 15.85 -9.75
C PHE A 29 -12.98 16.79 -9.69
N GLU A 30 -11.88 16.48 -10.39
CA GLU A 30 -10.65 17.28 -10.40
C GLU A 30 -10.15 17.59 -8.98
N LEU A 31 -10.32 16.63 -8.06
CA LEU A 31 -9.88 16.76 -6.65
C LEU A 31 -8.37 16.64 -6.49
N LEU A 32 -7.68 16.27 -7.56
CA LEU A 32 -6.23 16.09 -7.64
C LEU A 32 -5.69 17.12 -8.61
N ASN A 33 -4.44 17.51 -8.41
CA ASN A 33 -3.73 18.53 -9.18
C ASN A 33 -4.15 19.98 -8.85
N GLU A 34 -3.56 20.54 -7.78
CA GLU A 34 -3.70 21.98 -7.50
C GLU A 34 -2.81 22.82 -8.44
N GLU A 35 -3.33 23.94 -8.94
CA GLU A 35 -2.60 24.87 -9.82
C GLU A 35 -1.32 25.46 -9.18
N ARG A 36 -1.14 25.27 -7.87
CA ARG A 36 0.03 25.70 -7.10
C ARG A 36 0.60 24.57 -6.28
N PHE A 37 1.08 23.53 -6.95
CA PHE A 37 1.92 22.53 -6.31
C PHE A 37 3.33 23.12 -6.10
N LEU A 38 3.77 23.22 -4.85
CA LEU A 38 5.07 23.78 -4.50
C LEU A 38 6.11 22.68 -4.30
N ARG A 39 7.38 23.04 -4.47
CA ARG A 39 8.51 22.12 -4.21
C ARG A 39 8.53 21.57 -2.78
N SER A 40 8.02 22.33 -1.81
CA SER A 40 7.83 21.88 -0.42
C SER A 40 6.88 20.68 -0.33
N ASP A 41 5.88 20.63 -1.20
CA ASP A 41 4.81 19.65 -1.12
C ASP A 41 5.32 18.27 -1.54
N HIS A 42 6.26 18.20 -2.50
CA HIS A 42 6.98 16.96 -2.81
C HIS A 42 7.81 16.43 -1.63
N LEU A 43 8.43 17.33 -0.83
CA LEU A 43 9.17 16.91 0.36
C LEU A 43 8.23 16.37 1.46
N ASP A 44 7.05 16.97 1.60
CA ASP A 44 6.02 16.49 2.52
C ASP A 44 5.49 15.12 2.07
N ILE A 45 5.21 14.95 0.77
CA ILE A 45 4.84 13.65 0.19
C ILE A 45 5.94 12.61 0.41
N LEU A 46 7.21 12.96 0.20
CA LEU A 46 8.34 12.07 0.45
C LEU A 46 8.41 11.65 1.93
N THR A 47 8.19 12.60 2.84
CA THR A 47 8.18 12.35 4.28
C THR A 47 7.04 11.42 4.68
N ILE A 48 5.83 11.69 4.21
CA ILE A 48 4.64 10.86 4.47
C ILE A 48 4.85 9.44 3.93
N ASN A 49 5.31 9.31 2.68
CA ASN A 49 5.60 8.01 2.08
C ASN A 49 6.64 7.23 2.89
N SER A 50 7.70 7.89 3.33
CA SER A 50 8.78 7.26 4.12
C SER A 50 8.26 6.72 5.46
N ILE A 51 7.38 7.46 6.13
CA ILE A 51 6.73 7.01 7.37
C ILE A 51 5.91 5.74 7.11
N PHE A 52 5.00 5.77 6.13
CA PHE A 52 4.15 4.61 5.84
C PHE A 52 4.95 3.40 5.34
N ALA A 53 5.97 3.62 4.51
CA ALA A 53 6.85 2.56 4.03
C ALA A 53 7.60 1.92 5.19
N GLY A 54 8.12 2.72 6.12
CA GLY A 54 8.75 2.25 7.36
C GLY A 54 7.83 1.33 8.17
N PHE A 55 6.59 1.76 8.41
CA PHE A 55 5.61 0.92 9.11
C PHE A 55 5.28 -0.38 8.36
N LEU A 56 5.20 -0.36 7.02
CA LEU A 56 4.98 -1.55 6.21
C LEU A 56 6.18 -2.52 6.24
N PHE A 57 7.42 -2.01 6.29
CA PHE A 57 8.60 -2.84 6.49
C PHE A 57 8.64 -3.46 7.90
N THR A 58 8.32 -2.71 8.94
CA THR A 58 8.19 -3.25 10.31
C THR A 58 7.11 -4.33 10.36
N SER A 59 5.97 -4.06 9.72
CA SER A 59 4.86 -5.01 9.56
C SER A 59 5.31 -6.32 8.91
N LEU A 60 6.11 -6.25 7.85
CA LEU A 60 6.70 -7.41 7.21
C LEU A 60 7.64 -8.17 8.15
N GLY A 61 8.47 -7.45 8.93
CA GLY A 61 9.33 -8.04 9.95
C GLY A 61 8.55 -8.81 11.02
N ILE A 62 7.42 -8.25 11.49
CA ILE A 62 6.51 -8.93 12.43
C ILE A 62 5.96 -10.22 11.80
N MET A 63 5.53 -10.17 10.55
CA MET A 63 5.01 -11.34 9.83
C MET A 63 6.05 -12.46 9.73
N VAL A 64 7.29 -12.11 9.38
CA VAL A 64 8.42 -13.06 9.33
C VAL A 64 8.72 -13.62 10.71
N SER A 65 8.69 -12.82 11.77
CA SER A 65 8.94 -13.30 13.14
C SER A 65 7.95 -14.39 13.61
N PHE A 66 6.76 -14.42 13.02
CA PHE A 66 5.73 -15.42 13.34
C PHE A 66 5.69 -16.60 12.36
N SER A 67 6.50 -16.62 11.29
CA SER A 67 6.47 -17.69 10.28
C SER A 67 6.72 -19.07 10.87
N ASP A 68 7.57 -19.15 11.89
CA ASP A 68 8.03 -20.40 12.46
C ASP A 68 7.06 -20.98 13.52
N LYS A 69 6.04 -20.20 13.91
CA LYS A 69 5.00 -20.69 14.82
C LYS A 69 4.15 -21.72 14.09
N LYS A 70 4.02 -22.93 14.65
CA LYS A 70 3.27 -24.06 14.05
C LYS A 70 1.88 -23.68 13.52
N ALA A 71 1.14 -22.84 14.25
CA ALA A 71 -0.18 -22.35 13.83
C ALA A 71 -0.14 -21.50 12.54
N ILE A 72 0.89 -20.67 12.38
CA ILE A 72 1.10 -19.82 11.19
C ILE A 72 1.71 -20.64 10.07
N ALA A 73 2.72 -21.47 10.34
CA ALA A 73 3.33 -22.36 9.35
C ALA A 73 2.30 -23.27 8.66
N ASN A 74 1.32 -23.80 9.41
CA ASN A 74 0.23 -24.58 8.81
C ASN A 74 -0.73 -23.72 7.96
N LYS A 75 -0.97 -22.46 8.33
CA LYS A 75 -1.76 -21.53 7.52
C LYS A 75 -1.02 -21.11 6.26
N ASP A 76 0.29 -20.95 6.34
CA ASP A 76 1.17 -20.57 5.25
C ASP A 76 1.32 -21.69 4.21
N LYS A 77 1.56 -22.93 4.65
CA LYS A 77 1.53 -24.12 3.77
C LYS A 77 0.22 -24.23 2.99
N ASN A 78 -0.87 -23.84 3.62
CA ASN A 78 -2.19 -23.81 3.01
C ASN A 78 -2.49 -22.54 2.20
N GLY A 79 -1.57 -21.57 2.11
CA GLY A 79 -1.67 -20.33 1.33
C GLY A 79 -2.68 -19.31 1.88
N TYR A 80 -3.01 -19.39 3.17
CA TYR A 80 -3.87 -18.40 3.84
C TYR A 80 -3.11 -17.15 4.27
N MET A 81 -1.78 -17.21 4.27
CA MET A 81 -0.92 -16.09 4.63
C MET A 81 -0.70 -15.10 3.49
N ASP A 82 -0.74 -15.58 2.25
CA ASP A 82 -0.56 -14.81 1.01
C ASP A 82 -1.40 -13.53 0.99
N LYS A 83 -2.64 -13.57 1.47
CA LYS A 83 -3.53 -12.40 1.47
C LYS A 83 -3.04 -11.26 2.36
N TYR A 84 -2.34 -11.58 3.44
CA TYR A 84 -1.84 -10.59 4.38
C TYR A 84 -0.52 -10.01 3.85
N TYR A 85 0.40 -10.85 3.37
CA TYR A 85 1.63 -10.42 2.72
C TYR A 85 1.36 -9.55 1.48
N ASN A 86 0.41 -9.95 0.63
CA ASN A 86 0.07 -9.17 -0.56
C ASN A 86 -0.45 -7.77 -0.23
N SER A 87 -1.18 -7.58 0.89
CA SER A 87 -1.60 -6.23 1.27
C SER A 87 -0.39 -5.33 1.55
N ILE A 88 0.63 -5.87 2.23
CA ILE A 88 1.86 -5.15 2.58
C ILE A 88 2.67 -4.88 1.31
N TYR A 89 2.86 -5.88 0.45
CA TYR A 89 3.64 -5.72 -0.78
C TYR A 89 3.03 -4.72 -1.76
N VAL A 90 1.70 -4.75 -1.95
CA VAL A 90 1.03 -3.80 -2.82
C VAL A 90 1.11 -2.38 -2.25
N GLY A 91 0.92 -2.21 -0.93
CA GLY A 91 1.11 -0.92 -0.28
C GLY A 91 2.53 -0.38 -0.44
N LEU A 92 3.56 -1.21 -0.22
CA LEU A 92 4.96 -0.83 -0.42
C LEU A 92 5.23 -0.42 -1.86
N LEU A 93 4.71 -1.18 -2.83
CA LEU A 93 4.89 -0.88 -4.24
C LEU A 93 4.29 0.50 -4.59
N PHE A 94 3.08 0.80 -4.13
CA PHE A 94 2.45 2.10 -4.34
C PHE A 94 3.25 3.25 -3.72
N LEU A 95 3.71 3.10 -2.48
CA LEU A 95 4.52 4.12 -1.79
C LEU A 95 5.88 4.32 -2.49
N ILE A 96 6.54 3.25 -2.93
CA ILE A 96 7.81 3.35 -3.67
C ILE A 96 7.60 4.09 -4.99
N ILE A 97 6.53 3.80 -5.72
CA ILE A 97 6.21 4.53 -6.95
C ILE A 97 5.97 6.01 -6.63
N SER A 98 5.20 6.33 -5.59
CA SER A 98 4.95 7.71 -5.17
C SER A 98 6.25 8.43 -4.77
N ILE A 99 7.17 7.77 -4.07
CA ILE A 99 8.51 8.29 -3.75
C ILE A 99 9.30 8.60 -5.03
N LEU A 100 9.29 7.69 -6.01
CA LEU A 100 9.99 7.91 -7.27
C LEU A 100 9.45 9.13 -8.01
N PHE A 101 8.12 9.30 -8.03
CA PHE A 101 7.51 10.53 -8.52
C PHE A 101 7.99 11.72 -7.69
N ALA A 102 7.75 11.79 -6.38
CA ALA A 102 8.16 12.93 -5.54
C ALA A 102 9.63 13.35 -5.71
N VAL A 103 10.55 12.39 -5.82
CA VAL A 103 11.98 12.67 -6.08
C VAL A 103 12.20 13.33 -7.44
N ILE A 104 11.52 12.86 -8.49
CA ILE A 104 11.58 13.46 -9.83
C ILE A 104 11.07 14.91 -9.79
N GLY A 105 9.96 15.19 -9.11
CA GLY A 105 9.33 16.52 -9.07
C GLY A 105 10.15 17.50 -8.26
N PHE A 106 10.70 17.01 -7.15
CA PHE A 106 11.67 17.76 -6.36
C PHE A 106 12.96 18.10 -7.14
N ALA A 107 13.44 17.19 -8.00
CA ALA A 107 14.66 17.36 -8.79
C ALA A 107 14.45 18.20 -10.05
N PHE A 108 13.27 18.09 -10.69
CA PHE A 108 12.93 18.72 -11.96
C PHE A 108 11.59 19.47 -11.82
N PRO A 109 11.60 20.74 -11.37
CA PRO A 109 10.37 21.51 -11.17
C PRO A 109 9.54 21.74 -12.44
N GLN A 110 10.12 21.55 -13.63
CA GLN A 110 9.36 21.60 -14.89
C GLN A 110 8.37 20.43 -15.03
N ALA A 111 8.56 19.34 -14.27
CA ALA A 111 7.65 18.20 -14.25
C ALA A 111 6.27 18.58 -13.70
N ASP A 112 6.17 19.59 -12.84
CA ASP A 112 4.92 20.04 -12.21
C ASP A 112 3.95 20.64 -13.24
N ASN A 113 4.48 21.13 -14.37
CA ASN A 113 3.65 21.60 -15.49
C ASN A 113 2.90 20.46 -16.20
N LEU A 114 3.25 19.20 -15.93
CA LEU A 114 2.59 18.03 -16.47
C LEU A 114 1.50 17.56 -15.48
N SER A 115 0.25 17.96 -15.75
CA SER A 115 -0.91 17.61 -14.90
C SER A 115 -1.04 16.10 -14.60
N TRP A 116 -0.70 15.26 -15.57
CA TRP A 116 -0.75 13.79 -15.40
C TRP A 116 0.28 13.27 -14.40
N TYR A 117 1.43 13.95 -14.28
CA TYR A 117 2.53 13.53 -13.42
C TYR A 117 2.16 13.72 -11.93
N LEU A 118 1.68 14.91 -11.56
CA LEU A 118 1.21 15.20 -10.20
C LEU A 118 0.01 14.31 -9.82
N THR A 119 -0.90 14.08 -10.77
CA THR A 119 -2.04 13.18 -10.55
C THR A 119 -1.57 11.76 -10.24
N LEU A 120 -0.57 11.23 -10.94
CA LEU A 120 -0.03 9.89 -10.66
C LEU A 120 0.68 9.81 -9.31
N GLU A 121 1.44 10.83 -8.93
CA GLU A 121 2.09 10.91 -7.61
C GLU A 121 1.06 10.83 -6.48
N GLN A 122 0.00 11.65 -6.57
CA GLN A 122 -1.06 11.71 -5.55
C GLN A 122 -1.90 10.42 -5.54
N LEU A 123 -2.23 9.84 -6.70
CA LEU A 123 -2.97 8.58 -6.77
C LEU A 123 -2.18 7.42 -6.19
N THR A 124 -0.88 7.35 -6.47
CA THR A 124 -0.03 6.28 -5.94
C THR A 124 0.18 6.44 -4.43
N LEU A 125 0.26 7.66 -3.91
CA LEU A 125 0.22 7.92 -2.46
C LEU A 125 -1.10 7.43 -1.83
N ILE A 126 -2.26 7.82 -2.40
CA ILE A 126 -3.58 7.39 -1.91
C ILE A 126 -3.71 5.87 -1.93
N GLY A 127 -3.27 5.22 -3.01
CA GLY A 127 -3.22 3.76 -3.11
C GLY A 127 -2.37 3.14 -2.00
N GLY A 128 -1.19 3.72 -1.76
CA GLY A 128 -0.30 3.32 -0.67
C GLY A 128 -0.97 3.41 0.70
N ILE A 129 -1.67 4.51 1.00
CA ILE A 129 -2.38 4.73 2.26
C ILE A 129 -3.54 3.73 2.43
N ILE A 130 -4.34 3.48 1.39
CA ILE A 130 -5.44 2.52 1.44
C ILE A 130 -4.92 1.11 1.77
N TYR A 131 -3.85 0.69 1.10
CA TYR A 131 -3.24 -0.62 1.37
C TYR A 131 -2.54 -0.66 2.73
N PHE A 132 -1.95 0.44 3.19
CA PHE A 132 -1.39 0.58 4.53
C PHE A 132 -2.44 0.31 5.62
N ILE A 133 -3.60 0.98 5.55
CA ILE A 133 -4.71 0.77 6.48
C ILE A 133 -5.15 -0.71 6.47
N LYS A 134 -5.26 -1.30 5.28
CA LYS A 134 -5.58 -2.72 5.15
C LYS A 134 -4.53 -3.62 5.78
N SER A 135 -3.25 -3.31 5.61
CA SER A 135 -2.14 -4.06 6.21
C SER A 135 -2.14 -4.00 7.72
N CYS A 136 -2.43 -2.85 8.32
CA CYS A 136 -2.61 -2.73 9.77
C CYS A 136 -3.70 -3.69 10.27
N TRP A 137 -4.86 -3.71 9.61
CA TRP A 137 -5.94 -4.62 9.98
C TRP A 137 -5.59 -6.10 9.79
N SER A 138 -4.88 -6.41 8.71
CA SER A 138 -4.34 -7.74 8.41
C SER A 138 -3.45 -8.27 9.53
N ILE A 139 -2.54 -7.45 10.04
CA ILE A 139 -1.58 -7.84 11.09
C ILE A 139 -2.28 -8.00 12.43
N LEU A 140 -3.18 -7.07 12.78
CA LEU A 140 -3.98 -7.19 14.00
C LEU A 140 -4.74 -8.53 14.05
N LYS A 141 -5.32 -8.96 12.92
CA LYS A 141 -5.98 -10.26 12.82
C LYS A 141 -5.04 -11.44 13.01
N ILE A 142 -3.81 -11.34 12.51
CA ILE A 142 -2.82 -12.41 12.69
C ILE A 142 -2.39 -12.49 14.15
N ILE A 143 -2.09 -11.35 14.77
CA ILE A 143 -1.71 -11.29 16.18
C ILE A 143 -2.83 -11.88 17.05
N GLN A 144 -4.09 -11.50 16.80
CA GLN A 144 -5.24 -12.07 17.50
C GLN A 144 -5.34 -13.59 17.30
N SER A 145 -5.13 -14.07 16.08
CA SER A 145 -5.14 -15.51 15.79
C SER A 145 -4.02 -16.28 16.48
N ILE A 146 -2.86 -15.66 16.69
CA ILE A 146 -1.74 -16.30 17.40
C ILE A 146 -2.09 -16.34 18.89
N ARG A 147 -2.56 -15.22 19.45
CA ARG A 147 -2.93 -15.12 20.87
C ARG A 147 -4.04 -16.10 21.26
N SER A 148 -5.01 -16.34 20.38
CA SER A 148 -6.09 -17.31 20.63
C SER A 148 -5.68 -18.77 20.44
N SER A 149 -4.46 -19.04 19.99
CA SER A 149 -3.92 -20.40 19.76
C SER A 149 -2.86 -20.82 20.78
N LEU A 150 -2.56 -19.95 21.74
CA LEU A 150 -1.77 -20.22 22.94
C LEU A 150 -2.72 -20.69 24.05
#